data_AF-A0A3G6TEF1-F1
#
_entry.id   AF-A0A3G6TEF1-F1
#
_cell.length_a   1.000
_cell.length_b   1.000
_cell.length_c   1.000
_cell.angle_alpha   90.00
_cell.angle_beta   90.00
_cell.angle_gamma   90.00
#
_symmetry.space_group_name_H-M   'P 1'
#
loop_
_entity.id
_entity.type
_entity.pdbx_description
1 polymer ?
#
loop_
_entity_poly.entity_id
_entity_poly.type
_entity_poly.pdbx_seq_one_letter_code
_entity_poly.pdbx_strand_id
1 'polypeptide(L)' 'MIALSGIVIFNILDYTDPSITREGFRYMPTENLVKSLFLSFIIGAITFITAVRIQRLKQNK' A
#
# COMPACT_ATOMS: atom_id res chain seq x y z
N MET A 1 -3.99 12.48 4.24
CA MET A 1 -4.78 11.30 3.80
C MET A 1 -3.97 10.00 3.81
N ILE A 2 -2.69 9.98 3.38
CA ILE A 2 -1.84 8.77 3.35
C ILE A 2 -1.61 8.14 4.75
N ALA A 3 -1.46 8.96 5.80
CA ALA A 3 -1.25 8.45 7.17
C ALA A 3 -2.47 7.66 7.71
N LEU A 4 -3.69 8.12 7.42
CA LEU A 4 -4.91 7.46 7.87
C LEU A 4 -5.14 6.13 7.16
N SER A 5 -4.89 6.03 5.84
CA SER A 5 -5.00 4.75 5.13
C SER A 5 -3.96 3.75 5.61
N GLY A 6 -2.74 4.21 5.91
CA GLY A 6 -1.69 3.38 6.50
C GLY A 6 -2.13 2.74 7.82
N ILE A 7 -2.65 3.54 8.76
CA ILE A 7 -3.11 3.06 10.08
C ILE A 7 -4.23 2.01 9.96
N VAL A 8 -5.18 2.22 9.04
CA VAL A 8 -6.28 1.27 8.82
C VAL A 8 -5.77 -0.03 8.23
N ILE A 9 -4.89 0.03 7.23
CA ILE A 9 -4.26 -1.16 6.63
C ILE A 9 -3.43 -1.91 7.68
N PHE A 10 -2.69 -1.20 8.54
CA PHE A 10 -1.94 -1.80 9.64
C PHE A 10 -2.84 -2.53 10.64
N ASN A 11 -3.93 -1.89 11.05
CA ASN A 11 -4.87 -2.52 11.98
C ASN A 11 -5.51 -3.78 11.39
N ILE A 12 -5.91 -3.74 10.12
CA ILE A 12 -6.50 -4.91 9.45
C ILE A 12 -5.47 -6.03 9.34
N LEU A 13 -4.24 -5.74 8.93
CA LEU A 13 -3.18 -6.76 8.84
C LEU A 13 -2.83 -7.36 10.21
N ASP A 14 -2.69 -6.53 11.25
CA ASP A 14 -2.38 -6.99 12.60
C ASP A 14 -3.53 -7.79 13.24
N TYR A 15 -4.78 -7.52 12.84
CA TYR A 15 -5.96 -8.29 13.26
C TYR A 15 -6.11 -9.62 12.49
N THR A 16 -5.81 -9.62 11.19
CA THR A 16 -6.07 -10.78 10.31
C THR A 16 -4.95 -11.82 10.36
N ASP A 17 -3.70 -11.37 10.51
CA ASP A 17 -2.54 -12.24 10.62
C ASP A 17 -1.56 -11.63 11.64
N PRO A 18 -1.88 -11.75 12.94
CA PRO A 18 -1.02 -11.23 13.99
C PRO A 18 0.34 -11.90 13.81
N SER A 19 1.38 -11.07 13.72
CA SER A 19 2.74 -11.52 13.44
C SER A 19 3.35 -12.06 14.73
N ILE A 20 2.93 -13.27 15.05
CA ILE A 20 3.35 -14.02 16.22
C ILE A 20 4.49 -14.94 15.78
N THR A 21 5.66 -14.80 16.41
CA THR A 21 6.77 -15.76 16.24
C THR A 21 6.35 -17.15 16.71
N ARG A 22 7.06 -18.21 16.29
CA ARG A 22 6.79 -19.59 16.74
C ARG A 22 6.80 -19.76 18.28
N GLU A 23 7.41 -18.82 18.98
CA GLU A 23 7.54 -18.78 20.44
C GLU A 23 6.46 -17.91 21.13
N GLY A 24 5.52 -17.32 20.38
CA GLY A 24 4.43 -16.52 20.95
C GLY A 24 4.72 -15.02 21.10
N PHE A 25 5.91 -14.55 20.73
CA PHE A 25 6.26 -13.13 20.82
C PHE A 25 5.72 -12.34 19.62
N ARG A 26 5.14 -11.17 19.90
CA ARG A 26 4.65 -10.22 18.90
C ARG A 26 5.86 -9.56 18.22
N TYR A 27 5.99 -9.74 16.92
CA TYR A 27 7.04 -9.12 16.11
C TYR A 27 6.40 -8.21 15.06
N MET A 28 7.03 -7.08 14.74
CA MET A 28 6.49 -6.18 13.71
C MET A 28 6.91 -6.71 12.33
N PRO A 29 5.98 -7.07 11.43
CA PRO A 29 6.30 -7.73 10.17
C PRO A 29 6.78 -6.67 9.17
N THR A 30 8.04 -6.28 9.31
CA THR A 30 8.72 -5.32 8.44
C THR A 30 8.69 -5.74 6.97
N GLU A 31 8.57 -7.04 6.68
CA GLU A 31 8.37 -7.54 5.32
C GLU A 31 7.05 -7.06 4.69
N ASN A 32 5.94 -7.06 5.44
CA ASN A 32 4.64 -6.61 4.92
C ASN A 32 4.63 -5.10 4.71
N LEU A 33 5.34 -4.35 5.56
CA LEU A 33 5.63 -2.92 5.37
C LEU A 33 6.34 -2.66 4.05
N VAL A 34 7.44 -3.38 3.79
CA VAL A 34 8.23 -3.24 2.57
C VAL A 34 7.42 -3.63 1.34
N LYS A 35 6.66 -4.73 1.39
CA LYS A 35 5.74 -5.15 0.33
C LYS A 35 4.66 -4.10 0.05
N SER A 36 4.07 -3.52 1.09
CA SER A 36 3.05 -2.47 0.98
C SER A 36 3.62 -1.20 0.35
N LEU A 37 4.82 -0.77 0.77
CA LEU A 37 5.52 0.37 0.18
C LEU A 37 5.81 0.13 -1.30
N PHE A 38 6.29 -1.06 -1.66
CA PHE A 38 6.56 -1.43 -3.05
C PHE A 38 5.26 -1.41 -3.89
N LEU A 39 4.17 -1.97 -3.37
CA LEU A 39 2.86 -1.94 -4.03
C LEU A 39 2.34 -0.51 -4.23
N SER A 40 2.54 0.37 -3.24
CA SER A 40 2.11 1.77 -3.31
C SER A 40 2.81 2.51 -4.46
N PHE A 41 4.08 2.18 -4.70
CA PHE A 41 4.86 2.75 -5.79
C PHE A 41 4.31 2.30 -7.16
N ILE A 42 3.97 1.02 -7.29
CA ILE A 42 3.35 0.47 -8.51
C ILE A 42 2.00 1.14 -8.78
N ILE A 43 1.14 1.23 -7.75
CA ILE A 43 -0.18 1.87 -7.88
C ILE A 43 0.00 3.33 -8.28
N GLY A 44 0.91 4.06 -7.63
CA GLY A 44 1.21 5.45 -7.97
C GLY A 44 1.65 5.62 -9.43
N ALA A 45 2.53 4.75 -9.94
CA ALA A 45 2.97 4.77 -11.33
C ALA A 45 1.82 4.52 -12.32
N ILE A 46 0.98 3.51 -12.05
CA ILE A 46 -0.19 3.19 -12.90
C ILE A 46 -1.18 4.37 -12.92
N THR A 47 -1.50 4.94 -11.76
CA THR A 47 -2.40 6.09 -11.66
C THR A 47 -1.83 7.29 -12.40
N PHE A 48 -0.53 7.57 -12.28
CA PHE A 48 0.12 8.68 -12.97
C PHE A 48 0.05 8.52 -14.50
N ILE A 49 0.44 7.35 -15.01
CA ILE A 49 0.37 7.05 -16.45
C ILE A 49 -1.07 7.17 -16.97
N THR A 50 -2.03 6.63 -16.22
CA THR A 50 -3.46 6.68 -16.57
C THR A 50 -3.96 8.13 -16.62
N ALA A 51 -3.62 8.94 -15.62
CA ALA A 51 -3.98 10.35 -15.57
C ALA A 51 -3.38 11.14 -16.76
N VAL A 52 -2.10 10.94 -17.06
CA VAL A 52 -1.45 11.57 -18.22
C VAL A 52 -2.13 11.15 -19.53
N ARG A 53 -2.47 9.86 -19.68
CA ARG A 53 -3.15 9.35 -20.87
C ARG A 53 -4.52 9.98 -21.06
N ILE A 54 -5.29 10.12 -19.98
CA ILE A 54 -6.60 10.79 -20.00
C ILE A 54 -6.46 12.28 -20.36
N GLN A 55 -5.48 12.98 -19.77
CA GLN A 55 -5.22 14.39 -20.08
C GLN A 55 -4.88 14.58 -21.56
N ARG A 56 -4.02 13.73 -22.14
CA ARG A 56 -3.66 13.80 -23.57
C ARG A 56 -4.84 13.50 -24.49
N LEU A 57 -5.68 12.52 -24.13
CA LEU A 57 -6.92 12.22 -24.87
C LEU A 57 -7.90 13.41 -24.84
N LYS A 58 -7.95 14.13 -23.72
CA LYS A 58 -8.80 15.33 -23.58
C LYS A 58 -8.27 16.53 -24.35
N GLN A 59 -6.95 16.68 -24.49
CA GLN A 59 -6.33 17.78 -25.23
C GLN A 59 -6.31 17.60 -26.75
N ASN A 60 -6.36 16.35 -27.25
CA ASN A 60 -6.46 16.03 -28.68
C ASN A 60 -7.91 16.01 -29.20
N LYS A 61 -8.86 16.59 -28.46
CA LYS A 61 -10.28 16.68 -28.79
C LYS A 61 -10.72 18.13 -28.74
#